data_AF-A0A1G9AVG4-F1
#
_entry.id   AF-A0A1G9AVG4-F1
#
_cell.length_a   1.000
_cell.length_b   1.000
_cell.length_c   1.000
_cell.angle_alpha   90.00
_cell.angle_beta   90.00
_cell.angle_gamma   90.00
#
_symmetry.space_group_name_H-M   'P 1'
#
loop_
_entity.id
_entity.type
_entity.pdbx_description
1 polymer ?
#
loop_
_entity_poly.entity_id
_entity_poly.type
_entity_poly.pdbx_seq_one_letter_code
_entity_poly.pdbx_strand_id
1 'polypeptide(L)'
;MKVTKSVSKKSIIGISGHAGAGHVHSHCGFVQDDSAGFAVATEILKKAFPARTTISSVSADLYSGEITVVTDGGGVGKATARRGFTPYEIELLDRGEGLDAVYSQTAAFKVFGRIYGQGILEAPVALQTACCLAVMDTFEKQFPGELVYGLEDMPNKNGGCFGACVEIEGIPVSVMALVNSSDGGVGPDEDLEGNIMLGDKGRAMKDLGLDVVPTIVLESKAYVPSLCQGIDHDRLWVRINKDSDNVYVYEALLKALEKTKFPYINSDTAYPRGTGELKDAVETLGERISQIGSNFSKTKTSAEKVALIAELALLVSQDAGGVTFMSSHMHDQVGGGGIMPGMCAVLSMTVSEAYIRKWKIPAFVPADSVKFLQVISEALPVLATNIHEATEQLNERFSFNKDDHEFLFGSKTVRS
;
A
#
# COMPACT_ATOMS: atom_id res chain seq x y z
N MET A 1 -14.54 -16.54 -9.31
CA MET A 1 -14.14 -16.41 -7.90
C MET A 1 -15.34 -16.38 -6.98
N LYS A 2 -15.76 -17.57 -6.55
CA LYS A 2 -16.63 -17.81 -5.39
C LYS A 2 -15.78 -17.69 -4.13
N VAL A 3 -16.24 -16.87 -3.18
CA VAL A 3 -15.62 -16.71 -1.87
C VAL A 3 -16.68 -16.85 -0.80
N THR A 4 -16.41 -17.62 0.24
CA THR A 4 -17.30 -17.82 1.38
C THR A 4 -16.53 -17.69 2.68
N LYS A 5 -17.25 -17.46 3.79
CA LYS A 5 -16.64 -17.54 5.12
C LYS A 5 -16.02 -18.92 5.31
N SER A 6 -14.81 -18.98 5.86
CA SER A 6 -14.19 -20.26 6.17
C SER A 6 -14.80 -20.89 7.42
N VAL A 7 -15.01 -22.20 7.39
CA VAL A 7 -15.38 -22.98 8.59
C VAL A 7 -14.13 -23.32 9.43
N SER A 8 -12.95 -23.25 8.80
CA SER A 8 -11.65 -23.50 9.41
C SER A 8 -10.92 -22.19 9.71
N LYS A 9 -10.35 -22.04 10.91
CA LYS A 9 -9.43 -20.94 11.22
C LYS A 9 -8.02 -21.14 10.65
N LYS A 10 -7.76 -22.26 9.97
CA LYS A 10 -6.45 -22.56 9.37
C LYS A 10 -6.49 -22.40 7.86
N SER A 11 -5.73 -21.45 7.34
CA SER A 11 -5.43 -21.28 5.93
C SER A 11 -4.23 -22.11 5.50
N ILE A 12 -4.09 -22.33 4.19
CA ILE A 12 -2.86 -22.87 3.61
C ILE A 12 -2.13 -21.85 2.73
N ILE A 13 -2.80 -20.77 2.32
CA ILE A 13 -2.24 -19.69 1.49
C ILE A 13 -2.64 -18.36 2.11
N GLY A 14 -1.74 -17.37 2.00
CA GLY A 14 -1.99 -15.99 2.37
C GLY A 14 -2.24 -15.07 1.16
N ILE A 15 -3.00 -14.02 1.38
CA ILE A 15 -3.10 -12.85 0.49
C ILE A 15 -2.99 -11.61 1.38
N SER A 16 -2.04 -10.73 1.09
CA SER A 16 -1.88 -9.45 1.80
C SER A 16 -1.85 -8.31 0.79
N GLY A 17 -2.53 -7.21 1.07
CA GLY A 17 -2.47 -6.01 0.25
C GLY A 17 -2.59 -4.76 1.10
N HIS A 18 -1.97 -3.66 0.65
CA HIS A 18 -1.93 -2.43 1.42
C HIS A 18 -2.41 -1.18 0.70
N ALA A 19 -2.63 -0.15 1.51
CA ALA A 19 -2.79 1.22 1.09
C ALA A 19 -1.67 2.07 1.69
N GLY A 20 -0.76 2.51 0.82
CA GLY A 20 0.22 3.55 1.11
C GLY A 20 -0.41 4.94 1.03
N ALA A 21 -0.87 5.48 2.15
CA ALA A 21 -1.55 6.78 2.17
C ALA A 21 -0.57 7.91 1.80
N GLY A 22 -0.84 8.58 0.68
CA GLY A 22 0.04 9.62 0.13
C GLY A 22 1.29 9.10 -0.60
N HIS A 23 1.47 7.78 -0.77
CA HIS A 23 2.60 7.23 -1.50
C HIS A 23 2.39 7.27 -3.01
N VAL A 24 2.48 8.47 -3.57
CA VAL A 24 2.16 8.69 -4.99
C VAL A 24 3.41 8.66 -5.86
N HIS A 25 4.52 9.16 -5.34
CA HIS A 25 5.77 9.29 -6.08
C HIS A 25 6.91 8.60 -5.35
N SER A 26 7.85 8.08 -6.14
CA SER A 26 9.12 7.54 -5.67
C SER A 26 10.26 8.03 -6.57
N HIS A 27 11.49 7.65 -6.21
CA HIS A 27 12.69 8.04 -6.94
C HIS A 27 12.67 7.52 -8.40
N CYS A 28 13.52 8.08 -9.26
CA CYS A 28 13.62 7.70 -10.68
C CYS A 28 12.32 7.87 -11.49
N GLY A 29 11.42 8.76 -11.08
CA GLY A 29 10.18 9.09 -11.82
C GLY A 29 9.08 8.02 -11.71
N PHE A 30 9.20 7.13 -10.73
CA PHE A 30 8.17 6.16 -10.39
C PHE A 30 6.93 6.89 -9.82
N VAL A 31 5.73 6.53 -10.29
CA VAL A 31 4.46 7.13 -9.84
C VAL A 31 3.40 6.06 -9.68
N GLN A 32 2.63 6.06 -8.60
CA GLN A 32 1.70 4.98 -8.31
C GLN A 32 0.37 5.39 -7.66
N ASP A 33 -0.59 4.47 -7.79
CA ASP A 33 -1.67 4.28 -6.84
C ASP A 33 -1.34 3.10 -5.94
N ASP A 34 -0.85 3.43 -4.75
CA ASP A 34 -0.39 2.48 -3.76
C ASP A 34 -1.51 1.92 -2.88
N SER A 35 -2.77 2.18 -3.25
CA SER A 35 -3.95 1.63 -2.57
C SER A 35 -4.57 0.42 -3.29
N ALA A 36 -3.97 -0.01 -4.40
CA ALA A 36 -4.49 -1.13 -5.19
C ALA A 36 -4.54 -2.45 -4.39
N GLY A 37 -3.52 -2.72 -3.58
CA GLY A 37 -3.45 -3.93 -2.76
C GLY A 37 -4.59 -4.02 -1.76
N PHE A 38 -4.80 -2.95 -0.99
CA PHE A 38 -5.90 -2.81 -0.04
C PHE A 38 -7.25 -2.96 -0.73
N ALA A 39 -7.42 -2.33 -1.90
CA ALA A 39 -8.66 -2.40 -2.66
C ALA A 39 -8.99 -3.84 -3.07
N VAL A 40 -8.01 -4.57 -3.61
CA VAL A 40 -8.21 -5.96 -4.03
C VAL A 40 -8.44 -6.89 -2.85
N ALA A 41 -7.64 -6.80 -1.78
CA ALA A 41 -7.82 -7.61 -0.58
C ALA A 41 -9.21 -7.38 0.04
N THR A 42 -9.66 -6.12 0.10
CA THR A 42 -11.00 -5.77 0.59
C THR A 42 -12.10 -6.31 -0.32
N GLU A 43 -11.94 -6.24 -1.65
CA GLU A 43 -12.91 -6.81 -2.59
C GLU A 43 -13.01 -8.35 -2.48
N ILE A 44 -11.94 -9.05 -2.10
CA ILE A 44 -12.01 -10.48 -1.75
C ILE A 44 -12.86 -10.65 -0.48
N LEU A 45 -12.58 -9.88 0.58
CA LEU A 45 -13.32 -9.94 1.83
C LEU A 45 -14.80 -9.60 1.64
N LYS A 46 -15.15 -8.61 0.80
CA LYS A 46 -16.53 -8.23 0.47
C LYS A 46 -17.36 -9.37 -0.12
N LYS A 47 -16.73 -10.36 -0.75
CA LYS A 47 -17.43 -11.53 -1.29
C LYS A 47 -17.88 -12.51 -0.19
N ALA A 48 -17.14 -12.61 0.93
CA ALA A 48 -17.52 -13.41 2.10
C ALA A 48 -18.34 -12.61 3.12
N PHE A 49 -18.06 -11.31 3.23
CA PHE A 49 -18.62 -10.37 4.19
C PHE A 49 -19.10 -9.14 3.42
N PRO A 50 -20.35 -9.12 2.90
CA PRO A 50 -20.84 -8.10 1.97
C PRO A 50 -21.02 -6.72 2.63
N ALA A 51 -19.91 -6.09 2.98
CA ALA A 51 -19.81 -4.78 3.59
C ALA A 51 -20.17 -3.67 2.60
N ARG A 52 -20.87 -2.64 3.08
CA ARG A 52 -21.27 -1.47 2.28
C ARG A 52 -20.29 -0.32 2.48
N THR A 53 -19.31 -0.22 1.58
CA THR A 53 -18.18 0.72 1.69
C THR A 53 -18.36 2.02 0.90
N THR A 54 -19.53 2.22 0.27
CA THR A 54 -19.87 3.49 -0.38
C THR A 54 -19.89 4.62 0.65
N ILE A 55 -19.25 5.74 0.30
CA ILE A 55 -19.18 6.95 1.12
C ILE A 55 -20.58 7.59 1.15
N SER A 56 -21.14 7.69 2.35
CA SER A 56 -22.45 8.31 2.59
C SER A 56 -22.32 9.79 2.92
N SER A 57 -21.23 10.19 3.57
CA SER A 57 -20.89 11.59 3.80
C SER A 57 -19.40 11.80 4.03
N VAL A 58 -18.93 13.00 3.72
CA VAL A 58 -17.59 13.49 4.06
C VAL A 58 -17.71 14.86 4.69
N SER A 59 -17.03 15.09 5.81
CA SER A 59 -17.01 16.39 6.48
C SER A 59 -15.64 16.67 7.05
N ALA A 60 -15.24 17.94 7.12
CA ALA A 60 -14.02 18.33 7.81
C ALA A 60 -14.27 19.52 8.74
N ASP A 61 -13.52 19.56 9.84
CA ASP A 61 -13.47 20.71 10.74
C ASP A 61 -12.41 21.71 10.25
N LEU A 62 -12.83 22.97 10.09
CA LEU A 62 -12.00 24.05 9.55
C LEU A 62 -10.74 24.32 10.41
N TYR A 63 -10.82 24.12 11.72
CA TYR A 63 -9.80 24.58 12.67
C TYR A 63 -8.92 23.46 13.20
N SER A 64 -9.50 22.30 13.51
CA SER A 64 -8.74 21.13 13.96
C SER A 64 -8.06 20.42 12.79
N GLY A 65 -8.57 20.60 11.57
CA GLY A 65 -8.09 19.86 10.40
C GLY A 65 -8.51 18.40 10.38
N GLU A 66 -9.41 17.96 11.27
CA GLU A 66 -9.96 16.61 11.25
C GLU A 66 -10.93 16.47 10.07
N ILE A 67 -10.73 15.44 9.24
CA ILE A 67 -11.68 14.97 8.24
C ILE A 67 -12.31 13.66 8.71
N THR A 68 -13.62 13.55 8.51
CA THR A 68 -14.42 12.36 8.83
C THR A 68 -15.08 11.86 7.55
N VAL A 69 -14.93 10.57 7.27
CA VAL A 69 -15.63 9.83 6.21
C VAL A 69 -16.59 8.85 6.86
N VAL A 70 -17.84 8.83 6.42
CA VAL A 70 -18.85 7.86 6.85
C VAL A 70 -19.24 7.00 5.65
N THR A 71 -19.42 5.70 5.86
CA THR A 71 -19.91 4.77 4.83
C THR A 71 -21.39 4.43 5.02
N ASP A 72 -22.04 3.90 3.99
CA ASP A 72 -23.39 3.32 4.06
C ASP A 72 -23.47 2.13 5.03
N GLY A 73 -22.35 1.45 5.28
CA GLY A 73 -22.24 0.39 6.28
C GLY A 73 -22.14 0.92 7.71
N GLY A 74 -22.12 2.24 7.91
CA GLY A 74 -22.01 2.89 9.22
C GLY A 74 -20.58 3.00 9.74
N GLY A 75 -19.58 2.62 8.94
CA GLY A 75 -18.17 2.79 9.26
C GLY A 75 -17.79 4.27 9.28
N VAL A 76 -16.89 4.64 10.17
CA VAL A 76 -16.42 6.01 10.39
C VAL A 76 -14.90 5.99 10.42
N GLY A 77 -14.29 6.71 9.49
CA GLY A 77 -12.85 6.90 9.44
C GLY A 77 -12.50 8.36 9.68
N LYS A 78 -11.42 8.59 10.42
CA LYS A 78 -10.96 9.94 10.78
C LYS A 78 -9.48 10.08 10.53
N ALA A 79 -9.07 11.23 10.00
CA ALA A 79 -7.68 11.60 9.83
C ALA A 79 -7.54 13.12 9.96
N THR A 80 -6.32 13.62 10.06
CA THR A 80 -6.05 15.06 10.24
C THR A 80 -5.17 15.58 9.12
N ALA A 81 -5.40 16.80 8.64
CA ALA A 81 -4.44 17.57 7.85
C ALA A 81 -3.80 18.65 8.72
N ARG A 82 -2.46 18.71 8.81
CA ARG A 82 -1.75 19.64 9.75
C ARG A 82 -2.06 21.11 9.50
N ARG A 83 -2.32 21.49 8.25
CA ARG A 83 -2.65 22.88 7.85
C ARG A 83 -4.14 23.19 7.85
N GLY A 84 -4.98 22.25 8.31
CA GLY A 84 -6.43 22.39 8.28
C GLY A 84 -7.01 22.36 6.87
N PHE A 85 -8.24 22.85 6.75
CA PHE A 85 -8.98 22.96 5.50
C PHE A 85 -9.45 24.39 5.29
N THR A 86 -9.43 24.84 4.04
CA THR A 86 -10.16 26.04 3.64
C THR A 86 -11.64 25.71 3.41
N PRO A 87 -12.56 26.71 3.49
CA PRO A 87 -13.96 26.49 3.14
C PRO A 87 -14.16 25.92 1.73
N TYR A 88 -13.35 26.33 0.76
CA TYR A 88 -13.43 25.79 -0.60
C TYR A 88 -12.95 24.34 -0.71
N GLU A 89 -11.97 23.91 0.10
CA GLU A 89 -11.60 22.51 0.17
C GLU A 89 -12.71 21.66 0.80
N ILE A 90 -13.46 22.21 1.77
CA ILE A 90 -14.64 21.55 2.32
C ILE A 90 -15.73 21.39 1.26
N GLU A 91 -16.01 22.42 0.46
CA GLU A 91 -16.96 22.32 -0.65
C GLU A 91 -16.58 21.24 -1.68
N LEU A 92 -15.29 20.94 -1.85
CA LEU A 92 -14.86 19.85 -2.73
C LEU A 92 -15.24 18.47 -2.18
N LEU A 93 -15.33 18.31 -0.85
CA LEU A 93 -15.58 17.02 -0.20
C LEU A 93 -16.92 16.38 -0.61
N ASP A 94 -17.91 17.19 -1.00
CA ASP A 94 -19.20 16.73 -1.53
C ASP A 94 -19.04 15.79 -2.73
N ARG A 95 -17.95 15.92 -3.49
CA ARG A 95 -17.62 15.02 -4.62
C ARG A 95 -17.26 13.60 -4.19
N GLY A 96 -16.97 13.41 -2.90
CA GLY A 96 -16.65 12.12 -2.30
C GLY A 96 -17.88 11.25 -2.09
N GLU A 97 -19.06 11.85 -1.91
CA GLU A 97 -20.31 11.11 -1.71
C GLU A 97 -20.64 10.21 -2.90
N GLY A 98 -21.05 8.98 -2.61
CA GLY A 98 -21.35 7.97 -3.62
C GLY A 98 -20.11 7.30 -4.26
N LEU A 99 -18.89 7.74 -3.96
CA LEU A 99 -17.69 6.97 -4.29
C LEU A 99 -17.54 5.78 -3.34
N ASP A 100 -16.79 4.75 -3.75
CA ASP A 100 -16.49 3.61 -2.88
C ASP A 100 -15.15 3.85 -2.17
N ALA A 101 -15.19 3.89 -0.83
CA ALA A 101 -14.03 4.17 0.02
C ALA A 101 -12.89 3.16 -0.12
N VAL A 102 -13.18 1.97 -0.66
CA VAL A 102 -12.18 0.93 -0.98
C VAL A 102 -11.14 1.42 -1.98
N TYR A 103 -11.53 2.29 -2.92
CA TYR A 103 -10.63 2.90 -3.92
C TYR A 103 -10.13 4.26 -3.41
N SER A 104 -9.50 4.25 -2.23
CA SER A 104 -9.26 5.45 -1.41
C SER A 104 -8.43 6.54 -2.10
N GLN A 105 -7.35 6.19 -2.80
CA GLN A 105 -6.57 7.17 -3.56
C GLN A 105 -7.40 7.75 -4.72
N THR A 106 -8.11 6.91 -5.47
CA THR A 106 -9.01 7.36 -6.55
C THR A 106 -10.11 8.28 -6.02
N ALA A 107 -10.63 8.03 -4.81
CA ALA A 107 -11.60 8.91 -4.18
C ALA A 107 -10.99 10.30 -3.89
N ALA A 108 -9.83 10.34 -3.24
CA ALA A 108 -9.10 11.59 -2.99
C ALA A 108 -8.76 12.33 -4.30
N PHE A 109 -8.34 11.60 -5.33
CA PHE A 109 -8.02 12.12 -6.65
C PHE A 109 -9.25 12.72 -7.36
N LYS A 110 -10.43 12.13 -7.21
CA LYS A 110 -11.69 12.68 -7.78
C LYS A 110 -12.16 13.94 -7.05
N VAL A 111 -11.93 14.01 -5.74
CA VAL A 111 -12.30 15.17 -4.92
C VAL A 111 -11.39 16.37 -5.24
N PHE A 112 -10.07 16.18 -5.11
CA PHE A 112 -9.09 17.28 -5.14
C PHE A 112 -8.31 17.40 -6.45
N GLY A 113 -8.39 16.41 -7.35
CA GLY A 113 -7.75 16.45 -8.67
C GLY A 113 -6.28 16.02 -8.71
N ARG A 114 -5.51 16.21 -7.63
CA ARG A 114 -4.16 15.62 -7.45
C ARG A 114 -3.98 15.20 -6.00
N ILE A 115 -3.07 14.28 -5.78
CA ILE A 115 -2.60 13.85 -4.47
C ILE A 115 -1.07 13.78 -4.51
N TYR A 116 -0.43 14.29 -3.45
CA TYR A 116 1.01 14.20 -3.23
C TYR A 116 1.24 14.01 -1.74
N GLY A 117 2.08 13.04 -1.39
CA GLY A 117 2.50 12.83 -0.01
C GLY A 117 3.49 13.88 0.48
N GLN A 118 4.31 13.49 1.43
CA GLN A 118 5.41 14.23 2.04
C GLN A 118 4.98 15.58 2.64
N GLY A 119 3.69 15.70 2.95
CA GLY A 119 3.08 16.95 3.41
C GLY A 119 2.87 18.00 2.31
N ILE A 120 2.92 17.63 1.03
CA ILE A 120 2.67 18.55 -0.09
C ILE A 120 1.17 18.84 -0.19
N LEU A 121 0.34 17.80 -0.28
CA LEU A 121 -1.12 17.91 -0.29
C LEU A 121 -1.73 17.12 0.87
N GLU A 122 -1.80 17.75 2.04
CA GLU A 122 -2.25 17.09 3.29
C GLU A 122 -3.75 16.73 3.29
N ALA A 123 -4.60 17.59 2.72
CA ALA A 123 -6.04 17.36 2.66
C ALA A 123 -6.42 16.10 1.84
N PRO A 124 -5.89 15.89 0.61
CA PRO A 124 -6.09 14.64 -0.14
C PRO A 124 -5.58 13.40 0.60
N VAL A 125 -4.42 13.47 1.26
CA VAL A 125 -3.84 12.33 2.00
C VAL A 125 -4.68 12.00 3.24
N ALA A 126 -5.16 13.01 3.95
CA ALA A 126 -6.08 12.83 5.07
C ALA A 126 -7.40 12.19 4.61
N LEU A 127 -7.96 12.63 3.48
CA LEU A 127 -9.15 12.00 2.90
C LEU A 127 -8.90 10.53 2.52
N GLN A 128 -7.78 10.22 1.85
CA GLN A 128 -7.41 8.83 1.53
C GLN A 128 -7.34 7.97 2.80
N THR A 129 -6.68 8.47 3.85
CA THR A 129 -6.55 7.78 5.13
C THR A 129 -7.91 7.54 5.79
N ALA A 130 -8.75 8.59 5.87
CA ALA A 130 -10.08 8.48 6.44
C ALA A 130 -10.96 7.49 5.65
N CYS A 131 -10.86 7.43 4.32
CA CYS A 131 -11.54 6.40 3.52
C CYS A 131 -11.13 4.98 3.93
N CYS A 132 -9.83 4.70 4.03
CA CYS A 132 -9.33 3.38 4.43
C CYS A 132 -9.82 2.99 5.83
N LEU A 133 -9.75 3.90 6.80
CA LEU A 133 -10.20 3.66 8.17
C LEU A 133 -11.72 3.46 8.24
N ALA A 134 -12.49 4.19 7.43
CA ALA A 134 -13.94 4.03 7.35
C ALA A 134 -14.31 2.65 6.79
N VAL A 135 -13.55 2.12 5.83
CA VAL A 135 -13.69 0.75 5.34
C VAL A 135 -13.44 -0.25 6.46
N MET A 136 -12.32 -0.13 7.19
CA MET A 136 -12.01 -1.02 8.32
C MET A 136 -13.14 -1.05 9.36
N ASP A 137 -13.59 0.13 9.81
CA ASP A 137 -14.66 0.27 10.79
C ASP A 137 -16.02 -0.22 10.26
N THR A 138 -16.24 -0.16 8.93
CA THR A 138 -17.44 -0.73 8.31
C THR A 138 -17.50 -2.24 8.53
N PHE A 139 -16.40 -2.95 8.32
CA PHE A 139 -16.36 -4.39 8.54
C PHE A 139 -16.60 -4.72 10.01
N GLU A 140 -16.02 -3.96 10.95
CA GLU A 140 -16.16 -4.26 12.37
C GLU A 140 -17.59 -4.06 12.84
N LYS A 141 -18.26 -3.00 12.38
CA LYS A 141 -19.66 -2.73 12.74
C LYS A 141 -20.63 -3.71 12.10
N GLN A 142 -20.42 -4.12 10.85
CA GLN A 142 -21.35 -5.01 10.15
C GLN A 142 -21.11 -6.49 10.46
N PHE A 143 -19.89 -6.86 10.87
CA PHE A 143 -19.49 -8.24 11.16
C PHE A 143 -18.66 -8.33 12.46
N PRO A 144 -19.22 -7.91 13.61
CA PRO A 144 -18.47 -7.82 14.86
C PRO A 144 -17.91 -9.17 15.30
N GLY A 145 -16.61 -9.22 15.57
CA GLY A 145 -15.90 -10.43 16.03
C GLY A 145 -15.69 -11.51 14.97
N GLU A 146 -16.06 -11.26 13.71
CA GLU A 146 -15.87 -12.21 12.60
C GLU A 146 -14.52 -12.03 11.88
N LEU A 147 -13.88 -10.86 12.06
CA LEU A 147 -12.60 -10.50 11.46
C LEU A 147 -11.55 -10.28 12.54
N VAL A 148 -10.28 -10.47 12.16
CA VAL A 148 -9.13 -10.07 12.96
C VAL A 148 -8.76 -8.65 12.59
N TYR A 149 -8.57 -7.79 13.59
CA TYR A 149 -8.12 -6.41 13.42
C TYR A 149 -6.78 -6.21 14.10
N GLY A 150 -6.01 -5.23 13.64
CA GLY A 150 -4.86 -4.67 14.35
C GLY A 150 -4.73 -3.17 14.10
N LEU A 151 -4.28 -2.44 15.12
CA LEU A 151 -4.00 -1.00 15.00
C LEU A 151 -2.51 -0.80 14.76
N GLU A 152 -2.13 0.23 14.01
CA GLU A 152 -0.70 0.55 13.89
C GLU A 152 -0.19 1.15 15.21
N ASP A 153 0.77 0.47 15.84
CA ASP A 153 1.30 0.81 17.17
C ASP A 153 2.68 1.48 17.12
N MET A 154 3.17 1.80 15.92
CA MET A 154 4.40 2.59 15.73
C MET A 154 4.16 4.11 15.87
N PRO A 155 5.16 4.88 16.33
CA PRO A 155 5.04 6.33 16.50
C PRO A 155 4.64 7.06 15.22
N ASN A 156 3.79 8.09 15.35
CA ASN A 156 3.32 8.97 14.27
C ASN A 156 2.46 8.29 13.19
N LYS A 157 1.94 7.09 13.46
CA LYS A 157 1.04 6.36 12.59
C LYS A 157 -0.41 6.45 13.04
N ASN A 158 -1.31 6.28 12.08
CA ASN A 158 -2.76 6.20 12.33
C ASN A 158 -3.45 5.14 11.46
N GLY A 159 -2.67 4.18 10.95
CA GLY A 159 -3.14 3.08 10.12
C GLY A 159 -3.57 1.84 10.92
N GLY A 160 -3.57 0.69 10.26
CA GLY A 160 -3.89 -0.59 10.87
C GLY A 160 -4.13 -1.68 9.84
N CYS A 161 -4.70 -2.81 10.25
CA CYS A 161 -5.05 -3.90 9.37
C CYS A 161 -6.34 -4.60 9.80
N PHE A 162 -6.95 -5.31 8.85
CA PHE A 162 -8.05 -6.21 9.11
C PHE A 162 -8.02 -7.39 8.14
N GLY A 163 -8.57 -8.52 8.54
CA GLY A 163 -8.55 -9.71 7.71
C GLY A 163 -9.37 -10.87 8.25
N ALA A 164 -9.49 -11.92 7.44
CA ALA A 164 -10.17 -13.14 7.81
C ALA A 164 -9.63 -14.34 7.03
N CYS A 165 -9.80 -15.53 7.60
CA CYS A 165 -9.71 -16.77 6.83
C CYS A 165 -11.02 -16.97 6.06
N VAL A 166 -10.93 -17.12 4.75
CA VAL A 166 -12.05 -17.34 3.82
C VAL A 166 -11.78 -18.58 2.98
N GLU A 167 -12.83 -19.14 2.37
CA GLU A 167 -12.71 -20.18 1.36
C GLU A 167 -12.85 -19.56 -0.03
N ILE A 168 -11.80 -19.67 -0.86
CA ILE A 168 -11.79 -19.21 -2.25
C ILE A 168 -11.75 -20.44 -3.15
N GLU A 169 -12.83 -20.67 -3.91
CA GLU A 169 -12.98 -21.87 -4.75
C GLU A 169 -12.70 -23.19 -3.99
N GLY A 170 -13.07 -23.24 -2.69
CA GLY A 170 -12.86 -24.39 -1.81
C GLY A 170 -11.47 -24.48 -1.16
N ILE A 171 -10.59 -23.49 -1.40
CA ILE A 171 -9.25 -23.41 -0.82
C ILE A 171 -9.29 -22.48 0.40
N PRO A 172 -8.81 -22.88 1.59
CA PRO A 172 -8.76 -22.01 2.75
C PRO A 172 -7.59 -21.02 2.65
N VAL A 173 -7.93 -19.73 2.59
CA VAL A 173 -7.01 -18.62 2.34
C VAL A 173 -7.20 -17.55 3.40
N SER A 174 -6.11 -17.10 4.01
CA SER A 174 -6.13 -15.93 4.89
C SER A 174 -5.90 -14.68 4.05
N VAL A 175 -6.80 -13.71 4.18
CA VAL A 175 -6.75 -12.45 3.44
C VAL A 175 -6.64 -11.33 4.45
N MET A 176 -5.67 -10.44 4.25
CA MET A 176 -5.46 -9.26 5.07
C MET A 176 -5.33 -8.01 4.19
N ALA A 177 -6.07 -6.97 4.57
CA ALA A 177 -5.94 -5.63 4.02
C ALA A 177 -5.31 -4.73 5.10
N LEU A 178 -4.33 -3.92 4.72
CA LEU A 178 -3.61 -3.05 5.65
C LEU A 178 -3.53 -1.60 5.14
N VAL A 179 -3.36 -0.68 6.07
CA VAL A 179 -3.32 0.77 5.83
C VAL A 179 -2.02 1.27 6.44
N ASN A 180 -1.11 1.72 5.60
CA ASN A 180 0.09 2.43 6.01
C ASN A 180 -0.18 3.92 5.89
N SER A 181 -0.30 4.60 7.02
CA SER A 181 -0.57 6.03 7.06
C SER A 181 0.05 6.69 8.27
N SER A 182 0.44 7.94 8.08
CA SER A 182 0.95 8.81 9.14
C SER A 182 -0.08 9.86 9.54
N ASP A 183 0.01 10.30 10.80
CA ASP A 183 -0.83 11.38 11.28
C ASP A 183 -0.49 12.73 10.60
N GLY A 184 -1.50 13.58 10.44
CA GLY A 184 -1.34 14.91 9.84
C GLY A 184 -1.40 14.97 8.31
N GLY A 185 -1.84 13.91 7.64
CA GLY A 185 -2.00 13.91 6.18
C GLY A 185 -0.64 13.88 5.50
N VAL A 186 0.31 13.18 6.11
CA VAL A 186 1.66 12.98 5.59
C VAL A 186 1.90 11.50 5.31
N GLY A 187 2.96 11.22 4.56
CA GLY A 187 3.31 9.88 4.09
C GLY A 187 4.39 9.97 3.00
N PRO A 188 5.03 8.88 2.59
CA PRO A 188 4.70 7.53 2.98
C PRO A 188 5.43 7.25 4.29
N ASP A 189 4.87 6.38 5.10
CA ASP A 189 5.64 5.73 6.15
C ASP A 189 5.06 4.32 6.27
N GLU A 190 5.80 3.37 5.75
CA GLU A 190 5.36 2.06 5.30
C GLU A 190 6.32 0.98 5.77
N ASP A 191 7.00 1.21 6.90
CA ASP A 191 7.80 0.19 7.59
C ASP A 191 7.06 -1.12 7.84
N LEU A 192 5.71 -1.11 7.77
CA LEU A 192 4.85 -2.30 7.84
C LEU A 192 4.10 -2.59 6.53
N GLU A 193 4.62 -2.23 5.35
CA GLU A 193 4.02 -2.65 4.06
C GLU A 193 4.13 -4.17 3.84
N GLY A 194 3.56 -4.65 2.74
CA GLY A 194 3.62 -6.05 2.34
C GLY A 194 3.17 -7.00 3.46
N ASN A 195 4.04 -7.94 3.81
CA ASN A 195 3.77 -8.95 4.85
C ASN A 195 4.76 -8.89 6.04
N ILE A 196 5.35 -7.72 6.31
CA ILE A 196 6.19 -7.51 7.50
C ILE A 196 5.40 -7.79 8.78
N MET A 197 5.98 -8.59 9.68
CA MET A 197 5.31 -9.16 10.85
C MET A 197 5.72 -8.50 12.18
N LEU A 198 5.51 -7.20 12.29
CA LEU A 198 5.86 -6.41 13.48
C LEU A 198 4.63 -5.76 14.11
N GLY A 199 4.76 -5.38 15.38
CA GLY A 199 3.73 -4.66 16.11
C GLY A 199 2.44 -5.46 16.26
N ASP A 200 1.32 -4.73 16.32
CA ASP A 200 0.00 -5.33 16.40
C ASP A 200 -0.41 -6.02 15.07
N LYS A 201 0.10 -5.54 13.93
CA LYS A 201 -0.01 -6.23 12.63
C LYS A 201 0.57 -7.64 12.72
N GLY A 202 1.74 -7.80 13.33
CA GLY A 202 2.39 -9.09 13.52
C GLY A 202 1.57 -10.06 14.38
N ARG A 203 0.84 -9.57 15.39
CA ARG A 203 -0.17 -10.38 16.10
C ARG A 203 -1.32 -10.76 15.18
N ALA A 204 -1.92 -9.80 14.48
CA ALA A 204 -3.04 -10.07 13.58
C ALA A 204 -2.68 -11.10 12.50
N MET A 205 -1.46 -11.04 11.96
CA MET A 205 -0.95 -12.03 11.02
C MET A 205 -0.87 -13.44 11.64
N LYS A 206 -0.41 -13.57 12.89
CA LYS A 206 -0.40 -14.86 13.61
C LYS A 206 -1.81 -15.39 13.88
N ASP A 207 -2.74 -14.53 14.27
CA ASP A 207 -4.14 -14.89 14.49
C ASP A 207 -4.80 -15.41 13.20
N LEU A 208 -4.34 -14.92 12.04
CA LEU A 208 -4.74 -15.38 10.70
C LEU A 208 -3.88 -16.53 10.16
N GLY A 209 -2.81 -16.95 10.84
CA GLY A 209 -1.85 -17.93 10.33
C GLY A 209 -1.06 -17.48 9.10
N LEU A 210 -1.02 -16.18 8.82
CA LEU A 210 -0.26 -15.57 7.73
C LEU A 210 1.25 -15.61 7.96
N ASP A 211 1.68 -15.90 9.18
CA ASP A 211 3.08 -15.95 9.58
C ASP A 211 3.83 -17.21 9.12
N VAL A 212 3.09 -18.23 8.70
CA VAL A 212 3.64 -19.56 8.38
C VAL A 212 3.18 -20.10 7.03
N VAL A 213 2.55 -19.27 6.19
CA VAL A 213 2.02 -19.70 4.88
C VAL A 213 2.60 -18.88 3.72
N PRO A 214 2.81 -19.50 2.55
CA PRO A 214 3.14 -18.79 1.32
C PRO A 214 2.05 -17.76 0.99
N THR A 215 2.46 -16.55 0.60
CA THR A 215 1.57 -15.39 0.51
C THR A 215 1.68 -14.68 -0.84
N ILE A 216 0.54 -14.40 -1.47
CA ILE A 216 0.48 -13.45 -2.59
C ILE A 216 0.42 -12.04 -2.01
N VAL A 217 1.40 -11.20 -2.32
CA VAL A 217 1.38 -9.78 -1.95
C VAL A 217 0.80 -8.99 -3.12
N LEU A 218 -0.17 -8.13 -2.83
CA LEU A 218 -0.91 -7.33 -3.79
C LEU A 218 -0.43 -5.89 -3.71
N GLU A 219 0.06 -5.40 -4.84
CA GLU A 219 0.74 -4.12 -4.94
C GLU A 219 0.15 -3.23 -6.03
N SER A 220 0.63 -1.99 -6.00
CA SER A 220 0.16 -0.80 -6.70
C SER A 220 -0.19 -0.92 -8.20
N LYS A 221 -0.87 0.12 -8.68
CA LYS A 221 -0.93 0.45 -10.11
C LYS A 221 0.08 1.56 -10.39
N ALA A 222 1.16 1.26 -11.09
CA ALA A 222 2.31 2.13 -11.19
C ALA A 222 2.72 2.49 -12.63
N TYR A 223 3.40 3.61 -12.77
CA TYR A 223 4.23 3.94 -13.91
C TYR A 223 5.69 3.88 -13.46
N VAL A 224 6.48 3.06 -14.14
CA VAL A 224 7.93 2.93 -13.91
C VAL A 224 8.62 3.26 -15.22
N PRO A 225 9.37 4.39 -15.32
CA PRO A 225 9.90 4.84 -16.62
C PRO A 225 10.72 3.78 -17.36
N SER A 226 11.62 3.08 -16.66
CA SER A 226 12.48 2.03 -17.23
C SER A 226 11.71 0.81 -17.75
N LEU A 227 10.52 0.54 -17.20
CA LEU A 227 9.70 -0.61 -17.56
C LEU A 227 8.62 -0.27 -18.58
N CYS A 228 8.05 0.93 -18.46
CA CYS A 228 6.87 1.35 -19.21
C CYS A 228 7.22 2.01 -20.55
N GLN A 229 8.51 2.20 -20.83
CA GLN A 229 8.97 2.73 -22.10
C GLN A 229 8.49 1.85 -23.27
N GLY A 230 7.72 2.44 -24.19
CA GLY A 230 7.19 1.74 -25.36
C GLY A 230 5.99 0.83 -25.11
N ILE A 231 5.45 0.79 -23.88
CA ILE A 231 4.19 0.11 -23.58
C ILE A 231 3.01 0.98 -24.02
N ASP A 232 2.08 0.39 -24.76
CA ASP A 232 0.89 1.03 -25.33
C ASP A 232 -0.39 0.84 -24.48
N HIS A 233 -0.45 -0.19 -23.64
CA HIS A 233 -1.59 -0.50 -22.78
C HIS A 233 -1.17 -1.04 -21.40
N ASP A 234 -2.05 -0.89 -20.41
CA ASP A 234 -1.81 -1.36 -19.03
C ASP A 234 -1.53 -2.87 -18.99
N ARG A 235 -0.57 -3.30 -18.17
CA ARG A 235 -0.16 -4.70 -18.01
C ARG A 235 -0.17 -5.12 -16.56
N LEU A 236 -0.49 -6.37 -16.27
CA LEU A 236 -0.23 -6.93 -14.95
C LEU A 236 1.28 -7.17 -14.79
N TRP A 237 1.80 -7.06 -13.58
CA TRP A 237 3.22 -7.20 -13.32
C TRP A 237 3.44 -8.14 -12.15
N VAL A 238 4.19 -9.22 -12.37
CA VAL A 238 4.58 -10.15 -11.32
C VAL A 238 6.04 -9.94 -10.98
N ARG A 239 6.33 -9.76 -9.69
CA ARG A 239 7.67 -9.43 -9.20
C ARG A 239 8.11 -10.41 -8.11
N ILE A 240 9.37 -10.79 -8.16
CA ILE A 240 10.03 -11.61 -7.15
C ILE A 240 11.54 -11.33 -7.15
N ASN A 241 12.21 -11.57 -6.04
CA ASN A 241 13.63 -11.90 -5.99
C ASN A 241 13.79 -13.42 -5.96
N LYS A 242 14.13 -14.08 -7.08
CA LYS A 242 14.14 -15.55 -7.16
C LYS A 242 15.06 -16.25 -6.16
N ASP A 243 16.08 -15.54 -5.66
CA ASP A 243 17.06 -16.08 -4.73
C ASP A 243 16.57 -15.99 -3.28
N SER A 244 15.72 -15.00 -2.97
CA SER A 244 15.28 -14.70 -1.60
C SER A 244 13.82 -15.07 -1.32
N ASP A 245 12.95 -15.04 -2.32
CA ASP A 245 11.50 -15.09 -2.16
C ASP A 245 10.90 -16.44 -2.58
N ASN A 246 9.57 -16.56 -2.70
CA ASN A 246 8.90 -17.83 -2.98
C ASN A 246 8.60 -18.06 -4.48
N VAL A 247 9.40 -18.87 -5.16
CA VAL A 247 9.27 -19.14 -6.60
C VAL A 247 7.98 -19.88 -6.94
N TYR A 248 7.41 -20.67 -6.02
CA TYR A 248 6.16 -21.38 -6.27
C TYR A 248 4.95 -20.45 -6.26
N VAL A 249 4.97 -19.40 -5.44
CA VAL A 249 3.95 -18.32 -5.49
C VAL A 249 4.07 -17.56 -6.81
N TYR A 250 5.30 -17.24 -7.23
CA TYR A 250 5.58 -16.57 -8.50
C TYR A 250 5.09 -17.37 -9.72
N GLU A 251 5.45 -18.64 -9.80
CA GLU A 251 5.04 -19.53 -10.89
C GLU A 251 3.52 -19.74 -10.94
N ALA A 252 2.85 -19.76 -9.79
CA ALA A 252 1.39 -19.82 -9.73
C ALA A 252 0.74 -18.57 -10.36
N LEU A 253 1.28 -17.38 -10.09
CA LEU A 253 0.83 -16.13 -10.71
C LEU A 253 1.10 -16.09 -12.22
N LEU A 254 2.27 -16.56 -12.67
CA LEU A 254 2.57 -16.62 -14.11
C LEU A 254 1.63 -17.56 -14.87
N LYS A 255 1.40 -18.77 -14.36
CA LYS A 255 0.44 -19.72 -14.94
C LYS A 255 -0.98 -19.17 -14.99
N ALA A 256 -1.38 -18.42 -13.96
CA ALA A 256 -2.66 -17.73 -13.94
C ALA A 256 -2.76 -16.64 -15.03
N LEU A 257 -1.70 -15.88 -15.25
CA LEU A 257 -1.63 -14.88 -16.31
C LEU A 257 -1.69 -15.49 -17.71
N GLU A 258 -0.99 -16.60 -17.93
CA GLU A 258 -1.08 -17.37 -19.19
C GLU A 258 -2.50 -17.84 -19.46
N LYS A 259 -3.20 -18.33 -18.41
CA LYS A 259 -4.58 -18.82 -18.53
C LYS A 259 -5.59 -17.69 -18.77
N THR A 260 -5.45 -16.56 -18.08
CA THR A 260 -6.33 -15.39 -18.25
C THR A 260 -6.06 -14.63 -19.55
N LYS A 261 -4.88 -14.83 -20.16
CA LYS A 261 -4.41 -14.15 -21.38
C LYS A 261 -4.33 -12.63 -21.23
N PHE A 262 -4.21 -12.14 -20.00
CA PHE A 262 -3.96 -10.73 -19.78
C PHE A 262 -2.53 -10.38 -20.19
N PRO A 263 -2.30 -9.19 -20.76
CA PRO A 263 -0.96 -8.73 -21.02
C PRO A 263 -0.22 -8.55 -19.69
N TYR A 264 0.99 -9.10 -19.62
CA TYR A 264 1.78 -9.05 -18.40
C TYR A 264 3.25 -8.81 -18.64
N ILE A 265 3.93 -8.47 -17.56
CA ILE A 265 5.38 -8.41 -17.42
C ILE A 265 5.76 -9.23 -16.19
N ASN A 266 6.95 -9.82 -16.19
CA ASN A 266 7.49 -10.47 -15.02
C ASN A 266 8.93 -9.99 -14.75
N SER A 267 9.33 -10.06 -13.48
CA SER A 267 10.68 -9.66 -13.05
C SER A 267 11.10 -10.55 -11.89
N ASP A 268 12.15 -11.35 -12.11
CA ASP A 268 12.69 -12.33 -11.15
C ASP A 268 13.89 -11.82 -10.35
N THR A 269 14.29 -10.57 -10.60
CA THR A 269 15.38 -9.84 -9.95
C THR A 269 14.89 -8.59 -9.21
N ALA A 270 13.60 -8.50 -8.92
CA ALA A 270 13.04 -7.38 -8.15
C ALA A 270 13.53 -7.43 -6.69
N TYR A 271 13.38 -6.33 -5.96
CA TYR A 271 13.64 -6.24 -4.50
C TYR A 271 15.03 -6.77 -4.10
N PRO A 272 16.12 -6.16 -4.58
CA PRO A 272 17.45 -6.48 -4.07
C PRO A 272 17.50 -6.21 -2.55
N ARG A 273 18.28 -7.03 -1.84
CA ARG A 273 18.43 -7.00 -0.38
C ARG A 273 19.90 -6.91 0.00
N GLY A 274 20.18 -6.26 1.13
CA GLY A 274 21.55 -6.05 1.63
C GLY A 274 22.44 -5.23 0.70
N THR A 275 21.87 -4.39 -0.16
CA THR A 275 22.63 -3.54 -1.08
C THR A 275 22.99 -2.19 -0.46
N GLY A 276 22.27 -1.75 0.58
CA GLY A 276 22.39 -0.40 1.12
C GLY A 276 21.78 0.67 0.21
N GLU A 277 21.05 0.28 -0.85
CA GLU A 277 20.59 1.22 -1.89
C GLU A 277 19.68 2.32 -1.33
N LEU A 278 18.83 1.99 -0.37
CA LEU A 278 17.93 2.98 0.24
C LEU A 278 18.73 3.97 1.10
N LYS A 279 19.75 3.51 1.81
CA LYS A 279 20.63 4.36 2.60
C LYS A 279 21.39 5.33 1.69
N ASP A 280 21.97 4.82 0.60
CA ASP A 280 22.69 5.65 -0.39
C ASP A 280 21.75 6.68 -1.04
N ALA A 281 20.49 6.30 -1.30
CA ALA A 281 19.47 7.21 -1.83
C ALA A 281 19.09 8.31 -0.82
N VAL A 282 18.97 7.99 0.48
CA VAL A 282 18.76 8.95 1.57
C VAL A 282 19.92 9.96 1.63
N GLU A 283 21.16 9.47 1.62
CA GLU A 283 22.36 10.31 1.65
C GLU A 283 22.41 11.25 0.42
N THR A 284 22.21 10.69 -0.77
CA THR A 284 22.20 11.45 -2.03
C THR A 284 21.11 12.54 -2.04
N LEU A 285 19.90 12.23 -1.57
CA LEU A 285 18.83 13.23 -1.48
C LEU A 285 19.17 14.33 -0.46
N GLY A 286 19.74 13.95 0.69
CA GLY A 286 20.18 14.87 1.73
C GLY A 286 21.25 15.85 1.24
N GLU A 287 22.21 15.38 0.44
CA GLU A 287 23.22 16.22 -0.20
C GLU A 287 22.60 17.22 -1.18
N ARG A 288 21.65 16.79 -2.02
CA ARG A 288 20.94 17.68 -2.97
C ARG A 288 20.16 18.77 -2.24
N ILE A 289 19.43 18.40 -1.17
CA ILE A 289 18.70 19.38 -0.33
C ILE A 289 19.68 20.39 0.28
N SER A 290 20.81 19.91 0.81
CA SER A 290 21.85 20.76 1.42
C SER A 290 22.46 21.73 0.40
N GLN A 291 22.71 21.26 -0.83
CA GLN A 291 23.24 22.09 -1.91
C GLN A 291 22.26 23.20 -2.31
N ILE A 292 20.96 22.89 -2.43
CA ILE A 292 19.93 23.90 -2.69
C ILE A 292 19.88 24.94 -1.56
N GLY A 293 19.91 24.50 -0.30
CA GLY A 293 19.96 25.40 0.86
C GLY A 293 21.17 26.34 0.84
N SER A 294 22.35 25.80 0.54
CA SER A 294 23.59 26.58 0.39
C SER A 294 23.48 27.61 -0.74
N ASN A 295 22.94 27.21 -1.90
CA ASN A 295 22.72 28.11 -3.03
C ASN A 295 21.72 29.22 -2.68
N PHE A 296 20.62 28.87 -2.00
CA PHE A 296 19.57 29.80 -1.61
C PHE A 296 20.13 30.94 -0.76
N SER A 297 21.01 30.64 0.20
CA SER A 297 21.63 31.64 1.09
C SER A 297 22.47 32.70 0.36
N LYS A 298 22.92 32.41 -0.87
CA LYS A 298 23.79 33.29 -1.68
C LYS A 298 23.02 34.08 -2.74
N THR A 299 21.74 33.79 -2.94
CA THR A 299 20.90 34.44 -3.97
C THR A 299 20.68 35.92 -3.67
N LYS A 300 20.55 36.72 -4.73
CA LYS A 300 20.31 38.17 -4.60
C LYS A 300 18.92 38.56 -5.05
N THR A 301 18.35 37.83 -6.01
CA THR A 301 17.07 38.17 -6.61
C THR A 301 15.95 37.23 -6.16
N SER A 302 14.71 37.71 -6.21
CA SER A 302 13.54 36.86 -5.94
C SER A 302 13.37 35.76 -6.98
N ALA A 303 13.78 35.99 -8.23
CA ALA A 303 13.70 34.98 -9.29
C ALA A 303 14.57 33.75 -8.98
N GLU A 304 15.82 33.97 -8.55
CA GLU A 304 16.73 32.88 -8.12
C GLU A 304 16.18 32.13 -6.90
N LYS A 305 15.65 32.88 -5.91
CA LYS A 305 15.05 32.31 -4.71
C LYS A 305 13.86 31.40 -5.05
N VAL A 306 12.96 31.89 -5.91
CA VAL A 306 11.78 31.13 -6.36
C VAL A 306 12.20 29.88 -7.12
N ALA A 307 13.18 29.97 -8.02
CA ALA A 307 13.64 28.80 -8.78
C ALA A 307 14.20 27.69 -7.88
N LEU A 308 15.03 28.04 -6.89
CA LEU A 308 15.61 27.07 -5.95
C LEU A 308 14.56 26.45 -5.03
N ILE A 309 13.61 27.25 -4.53
CA ILE A 309 12.51 26.72 -3.71
C ILE A 309 11.58 25.82 -4.53
N ALA A 310 11.34 26.15 -5.81
CA ALA A 310 10.57 25.29 -6.70
C ALA A 310 11.28 23.95 -6.97
N GLU A 311 12.61 23.97 -7.14
CA GLU A 311 13.41 22.74 -7.26
C GLU A 311 13.33 21.89 -5.98
N LEU A 312 13.48 22.51 -4.80
CA LEU A 312 13.32 21.81 -3.53
C LEU A 312 11.91 21.20 -3.38
N ALA A 313 10.87 21.92 -3.79
CA ALA A 313 9.51 21.41 -3.77
C ALA A 313 9.34 20.17 -4.68
N LEU A 314 9.98 20.14 -5.85
CA LEU A 314 9.98 18.96 -6.72
C LEU A 314 10.67 17.78 -6.05
N LEU A 315 11.85 17.98 -5.43
CA LEU A 315 12.56 16.92 -4.71
C LEU A 315 11.71 16.34 -3.57
N VAL A 316 11.13 17.21 -2.74
CA VAL A 316 10.34 16.77 -1.58
C VAL A 316 9.02 16.12 -2.01
N SER A 317 8.41 16.58 -3.10
CA SER A 317 7.13 16.02 -3.58
C SER A 317 7.25 14.72 -4.37
N GLN A 318 8.46 14.33 -4.78
CA GLN A 318 8.68 13.20 -5.69
C GLN A 318 9.77 12.27 -5.17
N ASP A 319 11.04 12.67 -5.29
CA ASP A 319 12.19 11.83 -4.95
C ASP A 319 12.17 11.41 -3.46
N ALA A 320 11.69 12.29 -2.57
CA ALA A 320 11.60 11.99 -1.14
C ALA A 320 10.63 10.84 -0.82
N GLY A 321 9.57 10.65 -1.60
CA GLY A 321 8.68 9.51 -1.41
C GLY A 321 9.41 8.17 -1.52
N GLY A 322 10.42 8.11 -2.41
CA GLY A 322 11.24 6.92 -2.62
C GLY A 322 12.31 6.65 -1.58
N VAL A 323 12.41 7.48 -0.54
CA VAL A 323 13.36 7.28 0.57
C VAL A 323 12.74 7.41 1.96
N THR A 324 11.51 7.92 2.05
CA THR A 324 10.79 8.10 3.32
C THR A 324 9.81 6.97 3.61
N PHE A 325 9.46 6.16 2.61
CA PHE A 325 8.49 5.08 2.77
C PHE A 325 8.94 3.97 3.73
N MET A 326 10.24 3.71 3.87
CA MET A 326 10.75 2.64 4.73
C MET A 326 12.09 3.00 5.34
N SER A 327 12.34 2.50 6.54
CA SER A 327 13.64 2.55 7.21
C SER A 327 14.68 1.72 6.47
N SER A 328 15.89 2.26 6.25
CA SER A 328 16.93 1.59 5.43
C SER A 328 17.31 0.19 5.94
N HIS A 329 17.35 -0.02 7.25
CA HIS A 329 17.63 -1.34 7.83
C HIS A 329 16.52 -2.36 7.54
N MET A 330 15.25 -1.92 7.60
CA MET A 330 14.11 -2.74 7.22
C MET A 330 14.21 -3.10 5.73
N HIS A 331 14.40 -2.09 4.88
CA HIS A 331 14.53 -2.27 3.44
C HIS A 331 15.61 -3.27 3.04
N ASP A 332 16.78 -3.24 3.68
CA ASP A 332 17.85 -4.19 3.37
C ASP A 332 17.47 -5.65 3.66
N GLN A 333 16.52 -5.91 4.56
CA GLN A 333 16.07 -7.28 4.89
C GLN A 333 14.85 -7.74 4.08
N VAL A 334 13.88 -6.86 3.84
CA VAL A 334 12.60 -7.25 3.21
C VAL A 334 12.43 -6.71 1.78
N GLY A 335 13.36 -5.87 1.33
CA GLY A 335 13.29 -5.15 0.05
C GLY A 335 12.16 -4.11 0.02
N GLY A 336 12.16 -3.27 -1.02
CA GLY A 336 11.18 -2.17 -1.17
C GLY A 336 9.74 -2.58 -1.53
N GLY A 337 9.31 -3.78 -1.17
CA GLY A 337 7.89 -4.18 -1.21
C GLY A 337 7.45 -4.87 0.08
N GLY A 338 8.23 -4.72 1.15
CA GLY A 338 7.99 -5.34 2.46
C GLY A 338 7.77 -6.85 2.41
N ILE A 339 8.59 -7.56 1.64
CA ILE A 339 8.44 -8.99 1.43
C ILE A 339 9.30 -9.76 2.41
N MET A 340 8.64 -10.52 3.28
CA MET A 340 9.33 -11.48 4.15
C MET A 340 10.04 -12.55 3.32
N PRO A 341 11.36 -12.76 3.51
CA PRO A 341 12.12 -13.74 2.77
C PRO A 341 11.48 -15.14 2.81
N GLY A 342 11.42 -15.79 1.64
CA GLY A 342 10.84 -17.11 1.46
C GLY A 342 9.33 -17.17 1.35
N MET A 343 8.59 -16.09 1.63
CA MET A 343 7.13 -16.17 1.75
C MET A 343 6.36 -15.85 0.47
N CYS A 344 6.82 -14.90 -0.35
CA CYS A 344 5.91 -14.23 -1.29
C CYS A 344 6.36 -14.17 -2.74
N ALA A 345 5.41 -13.79 -3.58
CA ALA A 345 5.62 -13.06 -4.82
C ALA A 345 4.59 -11.93 -4.88
N VAL A 346 4.89 -10.89 -5.66
CA VAL A 346 4.06 -9.70 -5.76
C VAL A 346 3.29 -9.69 -7.07
N LEU A 347 1.98 -9.38 -7.01
CA LEU A 347 1.14 -9.06 -8.15
C LEU A 347 0.80 -7.56 -8.12
N SER A 348 1.13 -6.84 -9.19
CA SER A 348 0.82 -5.41 -9.36
C SER A 348 0.35 -5.12 -10.80
N MET A 349 0.21 -3.84 -11.14
CA MET A 349 -0.13 -3.38 -12.50
C MET A 349 0.76 -2.22 -12.94
N THR A 350 1.11 -2.18 -14.22
CA THR A 350 1.78 -1.06 -14.85
C THR A 350 0.88 -0.34 -15.85
N VAL A 351 1.07 0.97 -16.00
CA VAL A 351 0.32 1.80 -16.97
C VAL A 351 1.20 2.24 -18.14
N SER A 352 0.58 2.55 -19.27
CA SER A 352 1.30 3.06 -20.44
C SER A 352 1.82 4.49 -20.28
N GLU A 353 2.79 4.88 -21.12
CA GLU A 353 3.24 6.28 -21.20
C GLU A 353 2.09 7.23 -21.55
N ALA A 354 1.20 6.81 -22.46
CA ALA A 354 0.04 7.61 -22.85
C ALA A 354 -0.90 7.84 -21.66
N TYR A 355 -1.09 6.82 -20.81
CA TYR A 355 -1.85 6.94 -19.59
C TYR A 355 -1.25 7.99 -18.66
N ILE A 356 0.03 7.85 -18.28
CA ILE A 356 0.63 8.74 -17.28
C ILE A 356 0.78 10.18 -17.80
N ARG A 357 0.99 10.38 -19.10
CA ARG A 357 1.00 11.73 -19.72
C ARG A 357 -0.34 12.43 -19.57
N LYS A 358 -1.46 11.69 -19.65
CA LYS A 358 -2.81 12.21 -19.47
C LYS A 358 -3.15 12.42 -17.99
N TRP A 359 -3.02 11.37 -17.18
CA TRP A 359 -3.53 11.34 -15.81
C TRP A 359 -2.56 11.88 -14.77
N LYS A 360 -1.26 11.92 -15.08
CA LYS A 360 -0.13 12.32 -14.20
C LYS A 360 0.12 11.42 -13.01
N ILE A 361 -0.94 10.85 -12.43
CA ILE A 361 -0.93 9.91 -11.31
C ILE A 361 -1.86 8.75 -11.70
N PRO A 362 -1.46 7.49 -11.46
CA PRO A 362 -2.35 6.35 -11.61
C PRO A 362 -3.58 6.44 -10.71
N ALA A 363 -4.70 5.95 -11.23
CA ALA A 363 -5.92 5.75 -10.47
C ALA A 363 -6.36 4.30 -10.64
N PHE A 364 -6.40 3.56 -9.53
CA PHE A 364 -6.90 2.19 -9.46
C PHE A 364 -8.42 2.21 -9.36
N VAL A 365 -9.08 1.56 -10.33
CA VAL A 365 -10.55 1.60 -10.47
C VAL A 365 -11.16 0.19 -10.37
N PRO A 366 -12.48 0.05 -10.20
CA PRO A 366 -13.12 -1.27 -10.10
C PRO A 366 -12.83 -2.23 -11.25
N ALA A 367 -12.65 -1.72 -12.47
CA ALA A 367 -12.27 -2.56 -13.61
C ALA A 367 -10.87 -3.18 -13.46
N ASP A 368 -9.96 -2.54 -12.72
CA ASP A 368 -8.64 -3.06 -12.44
C ASP A 368 -8.69 -4.17 -11.38
N SER A 369 -9.48 -3.97 -10.30
CA SER A 369 -9.65 -5.00 -9.26
C SER A 369 -10.21 -6.30 -9.84
N VAL A 370 -11.15 -6.22 -10.80
CA VAL A 370 -11.67 -7.39 -11.51
C VAL A 370 -10.55 -8.22 -12.16
N LYS A 371 -9.54 -7.58 -12.75
CA LYS A 371 -8.40 -8.30 -13.37
C LYS A 371 -7.55 -9.03 -12.32
N PHE A 372 -7.25 -8.36 -11.21
CA PHE A 372 -6.52 -8.98 -10.09
C PHE A 372 -7.28 -10.19 -9.54
N LEU A 373 -8.58 -10.05 -9.28
CA LEU A 373 -9.40 -11.13 -8.74
C LEU A 373 -9.46 -12.34 -9.69
N GLN A 374 -9.44 -12.12 -11.01
CA GLN A 374 -9.37 -13.21 -12.00
C GLN A 374 -8.03 -13.95 -11.94
N VAL A 375 -6.92 -13.23 -11.86
CA VAL A 375 -5.58 -13.86 -11.74
C VAL A 375 -5.46 -14.61 -10.43
N ILE A 376 -5.88 -14.03 -9.31
CA ILE A 376 -5.85 -14.69 -7.99
C ILE A 376 -6.69 -15.97 -8.03
N SER A 377 -7.91 -15.92 -8.60
CA SER A 377 -8.79 -17.09 -8.72
C SER A 377 -8.14 -18.24 -9.51
N GLU A 378 -7.27 -17.93 -10.47
CA GLU A 378 -6.57 -18.93 -11.27
C GLU A 378 -5.23 -19.36 -10.66
N ALA A 379 -4.58 -18.50 -9.87
CA ALA A 379 -3.31 -18.80 -9.21
C ALA A 379 -3.48 -19.72 -8.01
N LEU A 380 -4.56 -19.56 -7.23
CA LEU A 380 -4.77 -20.31 -5.99
C LEU A 380 -4.79 -21.84 -6.17
N PRO A 381 -5.49 -22.43 -7.17
CA PRO A 381 -5.43 -23.89 -7.39
C PRO A 381 -4.04 -24.39 -7.75
N VAL A 382 -3.28 -23.58 -8.51
CA VAL A 382 -1.90 -23.91 -8.89
C VAL A 382 -1.00 -23.90 -7.66
N LEU A 383 -1.10 -22.86 -6.83
CA LEU A 383 -0.31 -22.77 -5.59
C LEU A 383 -0.70 -23.87 -4.59
N ALA A 384 -1.99 -24.16 -4.43
CA ALA A 384 -2.47 -25.21 -3.54
C ALA A 384 -1.95 -26.60 -3.94
N THR A 385 -1.76 -26.86 -5.24
CA THR A 385 -1.17 -28.11 -5.74
C THR A 385 0.32 -28.24 -5.39
N ASN A 386 1.04 -27.12 -5.29
CA ASN A 386 2.49 -27.07 -5.00
C ASN A 386 2.76 -26.54 -3.59
N ILE A 387 1.81 -26.71 -2.67
CA ILE A 387 1.86 -26.04 -1.37
C ILE A 387 2.97 -26.59 -0.47
N HIS A 388 3.30 -27.88 -0.63
CA HIS A 388 4.37 -28.52 0.13
C HIS A 388 5.71 -27.86 -0.20
N GLU A 389 6.03 -27.76 -1.48
CA GLU A 389 7.27 -27.17 -1.97
C GLU A 389 7.35 -25.67 -1.68
N ALA A 390 6.22 -24.96 -1.80
CA ALA A 390 6.15 -23.55 -1.41
C ALA A 390 6.43 -23.37 0.10
N THR A 391 5.90 -24.25 0.95
CA THR A 391 6.11 -24.19 2.40
C THR A 391 7.53 -24.59 2.79
N GLU A 392 8.12 -25.58 2.11
CA GLU A 392 9.51 -25.98 2.31
C GLU A 392 10.47 -24.82 2.01
N GLN A 393 10.31 -24.18 0.84
CA GLN A 393 11.11 -23.02 0.47
C GLN A 393 10.93 -21.82 1.42
N LEU A 394 9.71 -21.61 1.93
CA LEU A 394 9.46 -20.63 2.98
C LEU A 394 10.36 -20.91 4.19
N ASN A 395 10.29 -22.12 4.74
CA ASN A 395 11.07 -22.48 5.92
C ASN A 395 12.59 -22.43 5.69
N GLU A 396 13.05 -22.76 4.48
CA GLU A 396 14.47 -22.70 4.11
C GLU A 396 15.01 -21.27 4.04
N ARG A 397 14.21 -20.32 3.53
CA ARG A 397 14.65 -18.95 3.23
C ARG A 397 14.27 -17.93 4.30
N PHE A 398 13.35 -18.28 5.19
CA PHE A 398 12.90 -17.37 6.24
C PHE A 398 14.07 -16.94 7.14
N SER A 399 14.30 -15.64 7.21
CA SER A 399 15.47 -15.06 7.87
C SER A 399 15.14 -13.74 8.60
N PHE A 400 13.87 -13.53 8.92
CA PHE A 400 13.42 -12.33 9.62
C PHE A 400 13.53 -12.50 11.14
N ASN A 401 14.20 -11.55 11.78
CA ASN A 401 14.27 -11.46 13.23
C ASN A 401 13.61 -10.15 13.69
N LYS A 402 12.55 -10.28 14.49
CA LYS A 402 11.82 -9.14 15.05
C LYS A 402 12.72 -8.24 15.89
N ASP A 403 13.65 -8.82 16.64
CA ASP A 403 14.43 -8.09 17.65
C ASP A 403 15.38 -7.07 17.00
N ASP A 404 15.74 -7.29 15.73
CA ASP A 404 16.59 -6.37 14.96
C ASP A 404 15.85 -5.05 14.60
N HIS A 405 14.53 -4.97 14.85
CA HIS A 405 13.67 -3.84 14.52
C HIS A 405 12.99 -3.19 15.72
N GLU A 406 13.46 -3.47 16.94
CA GLU A 406 12.91 -2.83 18.14
C GLU A 406 13.00 -1.29 18.11
N PHE A 407 13.95 -0.75 17.34
CA PHE A 407 14.13 0.70 17.18
C PHE A 407 12.90 1.41 16.57
N LEU A 408 12.06 0.70 15.81
CA LEU A 408 10.85 1.26 15.19
C LEU A 408 9.76 1.63 16.20
N PHE A 409 9.74 0.99 17.36
CA PHE A 409 8.72 1.24 18.40
C PHE A 409 9.06 2.46 19.28
N GLY A 410 10.18 3.13 19.00
CA GLY A 410 10.72 4.21 19.82
C GLY A 410 11.31 3.72 21.13
N SER A 411 12.11 4.55 21.80
CA SER A 411 12.54 4.27 23.17
C SER A 411 11.29 4.16 24.05
N LYS A 412 11.08 3.02 24.73
CA LYS A 412 10.10 2.89 25.81
C LYS A 412 10.40 3.96 26.85
N THR A 413 9.82 5.14 26.71
CA THR A 413 9.71 6.08 27.81
C THR A 413 8.71 5.42 28.75
N VAL A 414 9.24 4.71 29.73
CA VAL A 414 8.51 4.32 30.94
C VAL A 414 7.88 5.62 31.44
N ARG A 415 6.61 5.84 31.13
CA ARG A 415 5.83 6.88 31.81
C ARG A 415 5.69 6.38 33.25
N SER A 416 6.53 6.94 34.11
CA SER A 416 6.47 6.81 35.56
C SER A 416 5.13 7.31 36.10
#